data_AF-A0A9D1H4Y8-F1
#
_entry.id   AF-A0A9D1H4Y8-F1
#
_cell.length_a   1.000
_cell.length_b   1.000
_cell.length_c   1.000
_cell.angle_alpha   90.00
_cell.angle_beta   90.00
_cell.angle_gamma   90.00
#
_symmetry.space_group_name_H-M   'P 1'
#
loop_
_entity.id
_entity.type
_entity.pdbx_description
1 polymer ?
#
loop_
_entity_poly.entity_id
_entity_poly.type
_entity_poly.pdbx_seq_one_letter_code
_entity_poly.pdbx_strand_id
1 'polypeptide(L)'
;MLLSQDVIRREILWVKDGFGTEALPLLMEMLQYGHSHCETVILEGILDAEYYRPLFELASELFGHEIFAYYYDLTFEETLVRHQTKPNRDNFGREEMQRWWKEKDWMKIIPEKVISADMTQADTVEMIYQDITAG
;
A
#
# COMPACT_ATOMS: atom_id res chain seq x y z
N MET A 1 -10.42 4.89 9.02
CA MET A 1 -9.11 5.54 9.24
C MET A 1 -8.21 5.28 8.04
N LEU A 2 -7.53 6.30 7.53
CA LEU A 2 -6.55 6.16 6.46
C LEU A 2 -5.13 6.11 7.06
N LEU A 3 -4.38 5.06 6.73
CA LEU A 3 -2.98 4.86 7.07
C LEU A 3 -2.16 4.98 5.79
N SER A 4 -1.72 6.19 5.48
CA SER A 4 -0.86 6.47 4.34
C SER A 4 0.60 6.31 4.74
N GLN A 5 1.29 5.33 4.15
CA GLN A 5 2.71 5.08 4.40
C GLN A 5 3.55 6.33 4.17
N ASP A 6 3.27 7.06 3.09
CA ASP A 6 4.05 8.22 2.68
C ASP A 6 3.83 9.41 3.64
N VAL A 7 2.61 9.66 4.10
CA VAL A 7 2.31 10.70 5.10
C VAL A 7 2.99 10.36 6.43
N ILE A 8 2.81 9.14 6.92
CA ILE A 8 3.38 8.72 8.21
C ILE A 8 4.90 8.83 8.18
N ARG A 9 5.52 8.38 7.09
CA ARG A 9 6.97 8.39 6.95
C ARG A 9 7.53 9.79 6.71
N ARG A 10 6.98 10.55 5.76
CA ARG A 10 7.59 11.80 5.26
C ARG A 10 7.12 13.05 5.98
N GLU A 11 5.89 13.07 6.48
CA GLU A 11 5.29 14.26 7.08
C GLU A 11 5.26 14.18 8.60
N ILE A 12 4.94 13.00 9.16
CA ILE A 12 4.88 12.80 10.61
C ILE A 12 6.26 12.51 11.18
N LEU A 13 6.95 11.48 10.66
CA LEU A 13 8.21 11.01 11.24
C LEU A 13 9.46 11.62 10.60
N TRP A 14 9.39 12.10 9.36
CA TRP A 14 10.55 12.61 8.61
C TRP A 14 11.67 11.58 8.41
N VAL A 15 11.33 10.31 8.16
CA VAL A 15 12.29 9.20 8.02
C VAL A 15 12.38 8.67 6.58
N LYS A 16 13.49 8.00 6.25
CA LYS A 16 13.62 7.28 4.97
C LYS A 16 12.96 5.91 5.07
N ASP A 17 12.55 5.38 3.93
CA ASP A 17 12.04 4.01 3.86
C ASP A 17 13.19 3.01 3.73
N GLY A 18 12.91 1.74 4.03
CA GLY A 18 13.89 0.67 3.95
C GLY A 18 13.68 -0.44 4.97
N PHE A 19 14.52 -1.46 4.89
CA PHE A 19 14.57 -2.52 5.89
C PHE A 19 14.80 -1.92 7.29
N GLY A 20 13.90 -2.23 8.23
CA GLY A 20 13.96 -1.67 9.58
C GLY A 20 13.55 -0.19 9.68
N THR A 21 12.74 0.32 8.74
CA THR A 21 12.18 1.68 8.79
C THR A 21 11.52 1.99 10.14
N GLU A 22 11.78 3.18 10.68
CA GLU A 22 11.17 3.67 11.92
C GLU A 22 9.67 3.93 11.76
N ALA A 23 9.16 3.98 10.52
CA ALA A 23 7.73 4.11 10.25
C ALA A 23 6.94 2.82 10.56
N LEU A 24 7.59 1.65 10.53
CA LEU A 24 6.93 0.36 10.70
C LEU A 24 6.28 0.21 12.09
N PRO A 25 6.97 0.46 13.22
CA PRO A 25 6.34 0.40 14.54
C PRO A 25 5.14 1.35 14.67
N LEU A 26 5.24 2.57 14.15
CA LEU A 26 4.12 3.52 14.22
C LEU A 26 2.93 3.06 13.38
N LEU A 27 3.16 2.54 12.17
CA LEU A 27 2.10 1.94 11.35
C LEU A 27 1.39 0.80 12.09
N MET A 28 2.14 -0.06 12.78
CA MET A 28 1.58 -1.17 13.56
C MET A 28 0.73 -0.69 14.75
N GLU A 29 1.17 0.35 15.47
CA GLU A 29 0.38 0.97 16.54
C GLU A 29 -0.90 1.64 15.99
N MET A 30 -0.78 2.36 14.87
CA MET A 30 -1.94 2.99 14.22
C MET A 30 -2.92 1.96 13.64
N LEU A 31 -2.43 0.81 13.19
CA LEU A 31 -3.27 -0.30 12.74
C LEU A 31 -4.07 -0.92 13.89
N GLN A 32 -3.44 -1.16 15.04
CA GLN A 32 -4.11 -1.62 16.27
C GLN A 32 -5.15 -0.61 16.76
N TYR A 33 -4.80 0.68 16.76
CA TYR A 33 -5.73 1.75 17.10
C TYR A 33 -6.91 1.78 16.13
N GLY A 34 -6.65 1.72 14.83
CA GLY A 34 -7.66 1.67 13.78
C GLY A 34 -8.62 0.50 13.96
N HIS A 35 -8.09 -0.71 14.17
CA HIS A 35 -8.87 -1.91 14.45
C HIS A 35 -9.80 -1.74 15.67
N SER A 36 -9.31 -1.11 16.74
CA SER A 36 -10.07 -0.99 17.99
C SER A 36 -11.10 0.15 18.01
N HIS A 37 -10.94 1.15 17.14
CA HIS A 37 -11.69 2.41 17.25
C HIS A 37 -12.35 2.88 15.95
N CYS A 38 -12.10 2.22 14.83
CA CYS A 38 -12.64 2.59 13.53
C CYS A 38 -13.38 1.42 12.89
N GLU A 39 -14.51 1.71 12.24
CA GLU A 39 -15.28 0.72 11.49
C GLU A 39 -14.50 0.17 10.28
N THR A 40 -13.67 0.99 9.65
CA THR A 40 -12.87 0.59 8.50
C THR A 40 -11.50 1.22 8.56
N VAL A 41 -10.47 0.47 8.20
CA VAL A 41 -9.09 0.94 8.07
C VAL A 41 -8.62 0.73 6.63
N ILE A 42 -8.03 1.77 6.03
CA ILE A 42 -7.41 1.70 4.71
C ILE A 42 -5.91 1.88 4.92
N LEU A 43 -5.12 0.84 4.64
CA LEU A 43 -3.67 0.90 4.60
C LEU A 43 -3.21 1.02 3.15
N GLU A 44 -2.47 2.07 2.83
CA GLU A 44 -2.01 2.34 1.47
C GLU A 44 -0.56 2.81 1.42
N GLY A 45 0.11 2.47 0.31
CA GLY A 45 1.44 2.96 -0.01
C GLY A 45 2.25 1.96 -0.82
N ILE A 46 3.54 2.27 -0.97
CA ILE A 46 4.55 1.30 -1.44
C ILE A 46 5.03 0.54 -0.20
N LEU A 47 4.45 -0.64 0.03
CA LEU A 47 4.70 -1.45 1.21
C LEU A 47 5.51 -2.67 0.80
N ASP A 48 6.84 -2.53 0.75
CA ASP A 48 7.73 -3.65 0.38
C ASP A 48 7.41 -4.90 1.22
N ALA A 49 7.16 -6.02 0.53
CA ALA A 49 6.65 -7.25 1.15
C ALA A 49 7.59 -7.83 2.20
N GLU A 50 8.89 -7.57 2.10
CA GLU A 50 9.88 -8.00 3.08
C GLU A 50 9.96 -7.02 4.25
N TYR A 51 9.99 -5.71 3.98
CA TYR A 51 10.15 -4.69 5.02
C TYR A 51 8.93 -4.60 5.92
N TYR A 52 7.74 -4.68 5.32
CA TYR A 52 6.46 -4.52 6.00
C TYR A 52 5.81 -5.85 6.37
N ARG A 53 6.50 -6.98 6.21
CA ARG A 53 5.99 -8.30 6.60
C ARG A 53 5.37 -8.33 8.01
N PRO A 54 5.99 -7.75 9.07
CA PRO A 54 5.38 -7.74 10.40
C PRO A 54 4.05 -6.98 10.46
N LEU A 55 3.88 -5.94 9.64
CA LEU A 55 2.62 -5.18 9.55
C LEU A 55 1.51 -6.05 8.94
N PHE A 56 1.83 -6.84 7.92
CA PHE A 56 0.87 -7.75 7.28
C PHE A 56 0.51 -8.94 8.18
N GLU A 57 1.49 -9.50 8.89
CA GLU A 57 1.24 -10.55 9.89
C GLU A 57 0.30 -10.02 10.99
N LEU A 58 0.56 -8.82 11.50
CA LEU A 58 -0.33 -8.15 12.45
C LEU A 58 -1.72 -7.87 11.87
N ALA A 59 -1.82 -7.41 10.62
CA ALA A 59 -3.11 -7.20 9.96
C ALA A 59 -3.92 -8.50 9.90
N SER A 60 -3.29 -9.60 9.51
CA SER A 60 -3.90 -10.93 9.46
C SER A 60 -4.39 -11.39 10.85
N GLU A 61 -3.61 -11.13 11.90
CA GLU A 61 -3.99 -11.46 13.28
C GLU A 61 -5.16 -10.62 13.80
N LEU A 62 -5.20 -9.32 13.47
CA LEU A 62 -6.24 -8.40 13.95
C LEU A 62 -7.57 -8.58 13.20
N PHE A 63 -7.53 -8.61 11.87
CA PHE A 63 -8.73 -8.54 11.03
C PHE A 63 -9.18 -9.90 10.50
N GLY A 64 -8.35 -10.94 10.59
CA GLY A 64 -8.69 -12.29 10.13
C GLY A 64 -9.12 -12.32 8.66
N HIS A 65 -10.39 -12.68 8.42
CA HIS A 65 -10.96 -12.76 7.07
C HIS A 65 -11.55 -11.44 6.55
N GLU A 66 -11.65 -10.41 7.39
CA GLU A 66 -12.20 -9.09 7.04
C GLU A 66 -11.12 -8.19 6.42
N ILE A 67 -10.30 -8.77 5.55
CA ILE A 67 -9.21 -8.09 4.85
C ILE A 67 -9.44 -8.17 3.35
N PHE A 68 -9.48 -7.00 2.72
CA PHE A 68 -9.54 -6.86 1.27
C PHE A 68 -8.22 -6.24 0.80
N ALA A 69 -7.36 -7.05 0.17
CA ALA A 69 -6.05 -6.61 -0.29
C ALA A 69 -6.01 -6.49 -1.82
N TYR A 70 -5.39 -5.40 -2.29
CA TYR A 70 -5.31 -5.06 -3.70
C TYR A 70 -3.89 -4.66 -4.07
N TYR A 71 -3.38 -5.17 -5.18
CA TYR A 71 -2.03 -4.91 -5.66
C TYR A 71 -2.06 -4.40 -7.10
N TYR A 72 -1.37 -3.29 -7.35
CA TYR A 72 -1.17 -2.76 -8.70
C TYR A 72 -0.08 -3.57 -9.43
N ASP A 73 -0.48 -4.54 -10.25
CA ASP A 73 0.44 -5.29 -11.13
C ASP A 73 0.63 -4.54 -12.45
N LEU A 74 1.42 -3.46 -12.37
CA LEU A 74 1.78 -2.64 -13.51
C LEU A 74 3.18 -3.00 -13.99
N THR A 75 3.47 -2.73 -15.26
CA THR A 75 4.86 -2.76 -15.71
C THR A 75 5.60 -1.53 -15.19
N PHE A 76 6.93 -1.60 -15.15
CA PHE A 76 7.74 -0.44 -14.81
C PHE A 76 7.50 0.72 -15.79
N GLU A 77 7.35 0.40 -17.07
CA GLU A 77 7.05 1.34 -18.14
C GLU A 77 5.72 2.06 -17.91
N GLU A 78 4.66 1.32 -17.57
CA GLU A 78 3.35 1.91 -17.26
C GLU A 78 3.44 2.78 -15.99
N THR A 79 4.20 2.34 -14.99
CA THR A 79 4.43 3.11 -13.76
C THR A 79 5.12 4.45 -14.05
N LEU A 80 6.09 4.47 -14.97
CA LEU A 80 6.75 5.71 -15.43
C LEU A 80 5.77 6.64 -16.16
N VAL A 81 4.92 6.10 -17.04
CA VAL A 81 3.91 6.89 -17.76
C VAL A 81 2.95 7.55 -16.76
N ARG A 82 2.44 6.78 -15.79
CA ARG A 82 1.54 7.31 -14.74
C ARG A 82 2.23 8.34 -13.86
N HIS A 83 3.50 8.14 -13.51
CA HIS A 83 4.28 9.10 -12.70
C HIS A 83 4.35 10.50 -13.32
N GLN A 84 4.42 10.60 -14.66
CA GLN A 84 4.46 11.89 -15.36
C GLN A 84 3.21 12.75 -15.14
N THR A 85 2.10 12.15 -14.75
CA THR A 85 0.83 12.84 -14.47
C THR A 85 0.74 13.36 -13.04
N LYS A 86 1.66 12.96 -12.15
CA LYS A 86 1.61 13.32 -10.73
C LYS A 86 2.26 14.69 -10.46
N PRO A 87 1.79 15.44 -9.44
CA PRO A 87 2.40 16.71 -9.04
C PRO A 87 3.87 16.59 -8.60
N ASN A 88 4.27 15.43 -8.10
CA ASN A 88 5.62 15.14 -7.62
C ASN A 88 6.55 14.54 -8.69
N ARG A 89 6.17 14.61 -9.98
CA ARG A 89 6.96 14.02 -11.07
C ARG A 89 8.42 14.50 -11.12
N ASP A 90 8.67 15.73 -10.67
CA ASP A 90 9.98 16.38 -10.71
C ASP A 90 10.80 16.11 -9.43
N ASN A 91 10.25 15.39 -8.45
CA ASN A 91 10.94 15.07 -7.19
C ASN A 91 11.91 13.89 -7.33
N PHE A 92 11.65 12.99 -8.28
CA PHE A 92 12.48 11.82 -8.55
C PHE A 92 12.26 11.30 -9.97
N GLY A 93 13.32 10.75 -10.56
CA GLY A 93 13.37 10.32 -11.95
C GLY A 93 13.35 8.81 -12.14
N ARG A 94 13.56 8.39 -13.39
CA ARG A 94 13.59 6.97 -13.81
C ARG A 94 14.57 6.13 -13.00
N GLU A 95 15.77 6.65 -12.75
CA GLU A 95 16.82 5.90 -12.03
C GLU A 95 16.43 5.57 -10.59
N GLU A 96 15.80 6.51 -9.89
CA GLU A 96 15.32 6.31 -8.52
C GLU A 96 14.15 5.35 -8.50
N MET A 97 13.16 5.54 -9.38
CA MET A 97 12.03 4.62 -9.52
C MET A 97 12.50 3.20 -9.86
N GLN A 98 13.54 3.05 -10.69
CA GLN A 98 14.07 1.75 -11.04
C GLN A 98 14.78 1.05 -9.88
N ARG A 99 15.38 1.82 -8.94
CA ARG A 99 15.96 1.27 -7.71
C ARG A 99 14.89 0.80 -6.72
N TRP A 100 13.74 1.45 -6.70
CA TRP A 100 12.61 1.09 -5.83
C TRP A 100 11.70 0.04 -6.45
N TRP A 101 11.72 -0.10 -7.78
CA TRP A 101 10.88 -1.03 -8.50
C TRP A 101 11.21 -2.47 -8.15
N LYS A 102 10.19 -3.21 -7.74
CA LYS A 102 10.27 -4.64 -7.45
C LYS A 102 9.15 -5.34 -8.18
N GLU A 103 9.51 -6.22 -9.11
CA GLU A 103 8.51 -6.97 -9.85
C GLU A 103 7.85 -8.00 -8.92
N LYS A 104 6.52 -8.03 -8.90
CA LYS A 104 5.71 -9.06 -8.22
C LYS A 104 6.04 -9.16 -6.72
N ASP A 105 6.00 -8.02 -6.03
CA ASP A 105 6.27 -7.92 -4.60
C ASP A 105 5.05 -8.28 -3.75
N TRP A 106 4.55 -9.51 -3.91
CA TRP A 106 3.35 -10.00 -3.24
C TRP A 106 3.59 -10.26 -1.75
N MET A 107 2.59 -9.99 -0.91
CA MET A 107 2.64 -10.20 0.54
C MET A 107 2.73 -11.68 0.93
N LYS A 108 2.29 -12.60 0.07
CA LYS A 108 2.25 -14.08 0.24
C LYS A 108 1.39 -14.61 1.39
N ILE A 109 1.13 -13.81 2.42
CA ILE A 109 0.36 -14.19 3.62
C ILE A 109 -1.11 -13.75 3.57
N ILE A 110 -1.42 -12.72 2.78
CA ILE A 110 -2.78 -12.22 2.55
C ILE A 110 -3.05 -12.39 1.05
N PRO A 111 -4.17 -13.00 0.63
CA PRO A 111 -4.55 -13.08 -0.78
C PRO A 111 -4.81 -11.68 -1.34
N GLU A 112 -4.16 -11.36 -2.45
CA GLU A 112 -4.26 -10.06 -3.12
C GLU A 112 -5.06 -10.18 -4.41
N LYS A 113 -5.96 -9.22 -4.66
CA LYS A 113 -6.58 -9.02 -5.97
C LYS A 113 -5.73 -8.09 -6.82
N VAL A 114 -5.63 -8.39 -8.11
CA VAL A 114 -4.80 -7.63 -9.03
C VAL A 114 -5.58 -6.46 -9.60
N ILE A 115 -4.96 -5.27 -9.57
CA ILE A 115 -5.37 -4.11 -10.33
C ILE A 115 -4.40 -3.95 -11.50
N SER A 116 -4.87 -4.18 -12.71
CA SER A 116 -4.06 -4.16 -13.92
C SER A 116 -4.07 -2.80 -14.63
N ALA A 117 -3.23 -2.66 -15.65
CA ALA A 117 -3.07 -1.40 -16.39
C ALA A 117 -4.31 -0.96 -17.17
N ASP A 118 -5.16 -1.91 -17.59
CA ASP A 118 -6.40 -1.69 -18.33
C ASP A 118 -7.57 -1.24 -17.44
N MET A 119 -7.44 -1.35 -16.11
CA MET A 119 -8.45 -0.86 -15.19
C MET A 119 -8.34 0.65 -15.01
N THR A 120 -9.46 1.35 -15.18
CA THR A 120 -9.56 2.76 -14.81
C THR A 120 -9.67 2.93 -13.30
N GLN A 121 -9.52 4.16 -12.82
CA GLN A 121 -9.79 4.48 -11.42
C GLN A 121 -11.23 4.14 -11.03
N ALA A 122 -12.20 4.39 -11.92
CA ALA A 122 -13.61 4.08 -11.66
C ALA A 122 -13.83 2.57 -11.53
N ASP A 123 -13.23 1.77 -12.43
CA ASP A 123 -13.32 0.30 -12.36
C ASP A 123 -12.70 -0.24 -11.07
N THR A 124 -11.57 0.33 -10.66
CA THR A 124 -10.88 -0.05 -9.41
C THR A 124 -11.75 0.25 -8.18
N VAL A 125 -12.33 1.45 -8.12
CA VAL A 125 -13.20 1.85 -6.99
C VAL A 125 -14.46 0.98 -6.95
N GLU A 126 -15.08 0.71 -8.09
CA GLU A 126 -16.27 -0.14 -8.18
C GLU A 126 -15.97 -1.57 -7.71
N MET A 127 -14.84 -2.16 -8.13
CA MET A 127 -14.40 -3.47 -7.67
C MET A 127 -14.24 -3.51 -6.14
N ILE A 128 -13.54 -2.54 -5.57
CA ILE A 128 -13.32 -2.46 -4.11
C ILE A 128 -14.67 -2.32 -3.39
N TYR A 129 -15.55 -1.45 -3.89
CA TYR A 129 -16.85 -1.21 -3.29
C TYR A 129 -17.74 -2.46 -3.31
N GLN A 130 -17.78 -3.18 -4.44
CA GLN A 130 -18.54 -4.42 -4.56
C GLN A 130 -18.00 -5.50 -3.61
N ASP A 131 -16.67 -5.65 -3.52
CA ASP A 131 -16.06 -6.64 -2.64
C ASP A 131 -16.41 -6.43 -1.17
N ILE A 132 -16.40 -5.17 -0.71
CA ILE A 132 -16.67 -4.82 0.68
C ILE A 132 -18.17 -4.94 1.01
N THR A 133 -19.06 -4.68 0.03
CA THR A 133 -20.52 -4.68 0.24
C THR A 133 -21.23 -5.99 -0.09
N ALA A 134 -20.54 -6.92 -0.76
CA ALA A 134 -21.07 -8.26 -1.06
C ALA A 134 -20.97 -9.25 0.12
N GLY A 135 -20.41 -8.81 1.26
CA GLY A 135 -20.29 -9.58 2.50
C GLY A 135 -21.50 -9.49 3.42
#